data_AF-A0A485AD22-F1
#
_entry.id   AF-A0A485AD22-F1
#
_cell.length_a   1.000
_cell.length_b   1.000
_cell.length_c   1.000
_cell.angle_alpha   90.00
_cell.angle_beta   90.00
_cell.angle_gamma   90.00
#
_symmetry.space_group_name_H-M   'P 1'
#
loop_
_entity.id
_entity.type
_entity.pdbx_description
1 polymer ?
#
loop_
_entity_poly.entity_id
_entity_poly.type
_entity_poly.pdbx_seq_one_letter_code
_entity_poly.pdbx_strand_id
1 'polypeptide(L)'
;MVSKPYIDITLHSDENLLVWKWKNHHYQRFVVRGSQQYVSPGQYLVEGDASSASYFLAAGAIKGGTVKVTGIGRHSVQGDIRFADVLEKMGATVTWGDDFIACTRGELNAIDMDMNHIPDAAMTIATAALFAKGTTTLRNIYNWRVKETDRLFAMATELRKVGAEVEEGEDYIRVTPPASLNFAEIGTYNDHRMAMCFSLVALSDTPVTILDPKCTAKTFPDYFEQLARISTLA
;
A
#
# COMPACT_ATOMS: atom_id res chain seq x y z
N MET A 1 13.84 15.06 1.06
CA MET A 1 13.50 14.54 -0.28
C MET A 1 12.43 13.48 -0.10
N VAL A 2 11.29 13.68 -0.74
CA VAL A 2 10.17 12.72 -0.74
C VAL A 2 10.39 11.74 -1.91
N SER A 3 9.94 10.49 -1.78
CA SER A 3 9.88 9.53 -2.90
C SER A 3 11.21 9.02 -3.47
N LYS A 4 12.27 8.87 -2.64
CA LYS A 4 13.53 8.21 -3.06
C LYS A 4 13.34 6.86 -3.78
N PRO A 5 12.41 5.97 -3.35
CA PRO A 5 12.21 4.70 -4.03
C PRO A 5 11.79 4.82 -5.51
N TYR A 6 11.07 5.88 -5.89
CA TYR A 6 10.69 6.10 -7.29
C TYR A 6 11.90 6.48 -8.16
N ILE A 7 12.85 7.19 -7.58
CA ILE A 7 14.14 7.45 -8.24
C ILE A 7 14.89 6.12 -8.38
N ASP A 8 14.90 5.27 -7.36
CA ASP A 8 15.56 3.96 -7.42
C ASP A 8 14.99 3.04 -8.51
N ILE A 9 13.66 3.03 -8.71
CA ILE A 9 13.03 2.30 -9.84
C ILE A 9 13.55 2.80 -11.19
N THR A 10 13.66 4.12 -11.36
CA THR A 10 14.18 4.72 -12.60
C THR A 10 15.62 4.27 -12.84
N LEU A 11 16.45 4.36 -11.80
CA LEU A 11 17.87 4.03 -11.87
C LEU A 11 18.12 2.53 -12.12
N HIS A 12 17.29 1.67 -11.56
CA HIS A 12 17.36 0.23 -11.77
C HIS A 12 16.86 -0.20 -13.16
N SER A 13 15.77 0.40 -13.64
CA SER A 13 15.30 0.17 -15.01
C SER A 13 16.40 0.54 -16.01
N ASP A 14 17.06 1.66 -15.75
CA ASP A 14 18.24 2.07 -16.49
C ASP A 14 19.33 1.00 -16.43
N GLU A 15 19.81 0.55 -15.26
CA GLU A 15 20.87 -0.46 -15.14
C GLU A 15 20.64 -1.78 -15.92
N ASN A 16 19.39 -2.21 -16.07
CA ASN A 16 19.05 -3.43 -16.83
C ASN A 16 18.90 -3.20 -18.35
N LEU A 17 18.60 -1.97 -18.76
CA LEU A 17 18.35 -1.58 -20.17
C LEU A 17 19.54 -0.82 -20.78
N LEU A 18 20.56 -0.56 -19.98
CA LEU A 18 21.68 0.28 -20.31
C LEU A 18 23.00 -0.44 -20.02
N VAL A 19 23.94 -0.32 -20.96
CA VAL A 19 25.39 -0.54 -20.74
C VAL A 19 25.99 0.54 -19.78
N TRP A 20 25.19 1.34 -19.08
CA TRP A 20 25.58 2.70 -18.65
C TRP A 20 25.80 2.87 -17.14
N LYS A 21 26.69 3.81 -16.79
CA LYS A 21 27.03 4.22 -15.42
C LYS A 21 26.68 5.69 -15.20
N TRP A 22 25.64 5.97 -14.43
CA TRP A 22 25.34 7.29 -13.86
C TRP A 22 26.08 7.44 -12.51
N LYS A 23 26.21 8.66 -12.00
CA LYS A 23 26.71 8.90 -10.64
C LYS A 23 25.64 9.52 -9.77
N ASN A 24 25.26 8.80 -8.71
CA ASN A 24 24.48 9.34 -7.61
C ASN A 24 25.39 10.13 -6.66
N HIS A 25 25.11 11.41 -6.45
CA HIS A 25 25.72 12.17 -5.37
C HIS A 25 24.70 12.32 -4.24
N HIS A 26 24.46 11.22 -3.52
CA HIS A 26 23.57 11.14 -2.35
C HIS A 26 22.16 11.72 -2.59
N TYR A 27 21.59 11.46 -3.76
CA TYR A 27 20.31 11.99 -4.26
C TYR A 27 20.26 13.51 -4.35
N GLN A 28 21.34 14.25 -4.09
CA GLN A 28 21.38 15.70 -4.24
C GLN A 28 21.70 16.12 -5.67
N ARG A 29 22.40 15.26 -6.42
CA ARG A 29 22.76 15.49 -7.82
C ARG A 29 22.95 14.16 -8.54
N PHE A 30 22.48 14.10 -9.78
CA PHE A 30 22.74 12.99 -10.70
C PHE A 30 23.60 13.50 -11.85
N VAL A 31 24.64 12.74 -12.21
CA VAL A 31 25.49 13.04 -13.38
C VAL A 31 25.32 11.96 -14.42
N VAL A 32 24.81 12.36 -15.59
CA VAL A 32 24.56 11.51 -16.76
C VAL A 32 25.47 12.00 -17.89
N ARG A 33 26.26 11.11 -18.50
CA ARG A 33 27.13 11.49 -19.64
C ARG A 33 26.27 11.63 -20.90
N GLY A 34 26.71 12.44 -21.86
CA GLY A 34 26.04 12.60 -23.15
C GLY A 34 26.35 11.48 -24.15
N SER A 35 25.68 11.51 -25.30
CA SER A 35 25.88 10.58 -26.44
C SER A 35 25.69 9.10 -26.07
N GLN A 36 24.62 8.84 -25.31
CA GLN A 36 24.27 7.52 -24.81
C GLN A 36 23.16 6.83 -25.61
N GLN A 37 23.08 5.49 -25.57
CA GLN A 37 22.11 4.68 -26.34
C GLN A 37 21.56 3.52 -25.50
N TYR A 38 20.23 3.36 -25.49
CA TYR A 38 19.56 2.21 -24.87
C TYR A 38 19.85 0.91 -25.63
N VAL A 39 20.01 -0.20 -24.90
CA VAL A 39 20.14 -1.54 -25.47
C VAL A 39 18.97 -2.38 -24.99
N SER A 40 18.24 -2.98 -25.93
CA SER A 40 17.10 -3.83 -25.58
C SER A 40 17.58 -5.09 -24.84
N PRO A 41 16.94 -5.47 -23.71
CA PRO A 41 17.20 -6.75 -23.04
C PRO A 41 16.51 -7.92 -23.77
N GLY A 42 15.80 -7.66 -24.88
CA GLY A 42 14.96 -8.62 -25.58
C GLY A 42 13.61 -8.81 -24.89
N GLN A 43 13.60 -9.33 -23.66
CA GLN A 43 12.41 -9.45 -22.82
C GLN A 43 12.57 -8.66 -21.53
N TYR A 44 11.51 -7.97 -21.12
CA TYR A 44 11.46 -7.21 -19.88
C TYR A 44 10.11 -7.47 -19.21
N LEU A 45 10.15 -8.03 -18.00
CA LEU A 45 8.95 -8.19 -17.19
C LEU A 45 8.60 -6.83 -16.58
N VAL A 46 7.43 -6.31 -16.95
CA VAL A 46 6.86 -5.16 -16.26
C VAL A 46 6.21 -5.68 -14.98
N GLU A 47 6.81 -5.34 -13.84
CA GLU A 47 6.27 -5.70 -12.53
C GLU A 47 4.86 -5.12 -12.33
N GLY A 48 4.03 -5.84 -11.58
CA GLY A 48 2.77 -5.30 -11.07
C GLY A 48 3.01 -4.17 -10.08
N ASP A 49 1.98 -3.36 -9.82
CA ASP A 49 2.07 -2.26 -8.85
C ASP A 49 2.12 -2.82 -7.40
N ALA A 50 3.26 -2.61 -6.74
CA ALA A 50 3.48 -2.99 -5.35
C ALA A 50 2.47 -2.38 -4.39
N SER A 51 2.08 -1.13 -4.65
CA SER A 51 1.08 -0.42 -3.86
C SER A 51 -0.29 -1.10 -3.97
N SER A 52 -0.66 -1.53 -5.19
CA SER A 52 -1.92 -2.25 -5.44
C SER A 52 -1.92 -3.67 -4.86
N ALA A 53 -0.75 -4.33 -4.79
CA ALA A 53 -0.62 -5.61 -4.12
C ALA A 53 -0.99 -5.53 -2.61
N SER A 54 -0.78 -4.37 -1.97
CA SER A 54 -1.02 -4.18 -0.54
C SER A 54 -2.44 -4.56 -0.10
N TYR A 55 -3.45 -4.23 -0.90
CA TYR A 55 -4.86 -4.48 -0.57
C TYR A 55 -5.15 -5.98 -0.44
N PHE A 56 -4.61 -6.79 -1.35
CA PHE A 56 -4.81 -8.24 -1.38
C PHE A 56 -4.00 -8.95 -0.30
N LEU A 57 -2.76 -8.49 -0.07
CA LEU A 57 -1.94 -9.00 1.03
C LEU A 57 -2.59 -8.70 2.39
N ALA A 58 -3.12 -7.48 2.57
CA ALA A 58 -3.89 -7.11 3.77
C ALA A 58 -5.15 -7.98 3.92
N ALA A 59 -5.87 -8.26 2.83
CA ALA A 59 -7.04 -9.13 2.89
C ALA A 59 -6.70 -10.54 3.41
N GLY A 60 -5.58 -11.11 2.94
CA GLY A 60 -5.05 -12.38 3.45
C GLY A 60 -4.62 -12.30 4.92
N ALA A 61 -4.00 -11.20 5.33
CA ALA A 61 -3.63 -10.95 6.73
C ALA A 61 -4.84 -10.85 7.68
N ILE A 62 -5.93 -10.23 7.22
CA ILE A 62 -7.11 -9.89 8.04
C ILE A 62 -8.07 -11.08 8.21
N LYS A 63 -8.70 -11.55 7.12
CA LYS A 63 -9.89 -12.43 7.23
C LYS A 63 -9.54 -13.90 7.22
N GLY A 64 -8.47 -14.32 6.55
CA GLY A 64 -8.08 -15.73 6.55
C GLY A 64 -7.52 -16.24 5.23
N GLY A 65 -7.04 -17.48 5.31
CA GLY A 65 -6.43 -18.18 4.20
C GLY A 65 -5.04 -17.63 3.87
N THR A 66 -4.61 -17.95 2.64
CA THR A 66 -3.37 -17.44 2.06
C THR A 66 -3.74 -16.75 0.75
N VAL A 67 -3.45 -15.45 0.66
CA VAL A 67 -3.58 -14.70 -0.59
C VAL A 67 -2.20 -14.59 -1.21
N LYS A 68 -2.06 -15.05 -2.45
CA LYS A 68 -0.82 -14.96 -3.23
C LYS A 68 -1.00 -13.94 -4.34
N VAL A 69 -0.18 -12.88 -4.32
CA VAL A 69 -0.11 -11.88 -5.38
C VAL A 69 1.09 -12.20 -6.27
N THR A 70 0.84 -12.47 -7.55
CA THR A 70 1.87 -12.76 -8.57
C THR A 70 2.22 -11.51 -9.37
N GLY A 71 3.38 -11.49 -10.03
CA GLY A 71 3.86 -10.35 -10.82
C GLY A 71 4.65 -9.34 -9.99
N ILE A 72 4.89 -9.64 -8.72
CA ILE A 72 5.80 -8.92 -7.83
C ILE A 72 6.43 -9.90 -6.86
N GLY A 73 7.72 -9.78 -6.60
CA GLY A 73 8.44 -10.72 -5.75
C GLY A 73 9.65 -10.08 -5.08
N ARG A 74 10.49 -10.92 -4.49
CA ARG A 74 11.60 -10.51 -3.63
C ARG A 74 12.67 -9.64 -4.29
N HIS A 75 12.73 -9.66 -5.61
CA HIS A 75 13.72 -8.93 -6.40
C HIS A 75 13.19 -7.60 -6.93
N SER A 76 11.95 -7.23 -6.59
CA SER A 76 11.37 -5.97 -7.02
C SER A 76 12.13 -4.78 -6.45
N VAL A 77 12.26 -3.74 -7.27
CA VAL A 77 12.85 -2.46 -6.89
C VAL A 77 11.84 -1.44 -6.41
N GLN A 78 10.55 -1.79 -6.43
CA GLN A 78 9.50 -0.93 -5.91
C GLN A 78 9.59 -0.89 -4.39
N GLY A 79 9.67 0.31 -3.81
CA GLY A 79 9.77 0.48 -2.36
C GLY A 79 8.59 -0.12 -1.59
N ASP A 80 7.40 -0.07 -2.19
CA ASP A 80 6.13 -0.49 -1.58
C ASP A 80 6.03 -2.01 -1.34
N ILE A 81 6.95 -2.83 -1.86
CA ILE A 81 7.02 -4.26 -1.46
C ILE A 81 7.24 -4.44 0.03
N ARG A 82 7.89 -3.45 0.67
CA ARG A 82 8.13 -3.44 2.13
C ARG A 82 6.85 -3.36 2.94
N PHE A 83 5.69 -3.10 2.31
CA PHE A 83 4.39 -3.31 2.93
C PHE A 83 4.24 -4.71 3.52
N ALA A 84 4.76 -5.74 2.84
CA ALA A 84 4.71 -7.11 3.34
C ALA A 84 5.53 -7.27 4.64
N ASP A 85 6.70 -6.62 4.76
CA ASP A 85 7.47 -6.60 6.00
C ASP A 85 6.69 -5.94 7.16
N VAL A 86 5.86 -4.94 6.85
CA VAL A 86 5.00 -4.30 7.86
C VAL A 86 3.90 -5.26 8.32
N LEU A 87 3.26 -5.99 7.42
CA LEU A 87 2.29 -7.02 7.79
C LEU A 87 2.91 -8.14 8.63
N GLU A 88 4.13 -8.56 8.30
CA GLU A 88 4.87 -9.54 9.11
C GLU A 88 5.11 -9.01 10.53
N LYS A 89 5.50 -7.74 10.68
CA LYS A 89 5.64 -7.08 11.99
C LYS A 89 4.32 -6.94 12.75
N MET A 90 3.21 -6.79 12.04
CA MET A 90 1.87 -6.84 12.64
C MET A 90 1.51 -8.26 13.09
N GLY A 91 2.16 -9.32 12.57
CA GLY A 91 1.95 -10.70 12.99
C GLY A 91 1.36 -11.62 11.92
N ALA A 92 1.24 -11.16 10.67
CA ALA A 92 0.92 -12.04 9.54
C ALA A 92 2.12 -12.92 9.16
N THR A 93 1.88 -14.04 8.47
CA THR A 93 2.96 -14.85 7.90
C THR A 93 3.14 -14.49 6.44
N VAL A 94 4.33 -14.01 6.07
CA VAL A 94 4.65 -13.63 4.70
C VAL A 94 5.60 -14.65 4.07
N THR A 95 5.29 -15.07 2.84
CA THR A 95 6.18 -15.91 2.02
C THR A 95 6.56 -15.16 0.75
N TRP A 96 7.87 -15.03 0.54
CA TRP A 96 8.46 -14.37 -0.62
C TRP A 96 8.88 -15.39 -1.66
N GLY A 97 8.32 -15.28 -2.86
CA GLY A 97 8.82 -15.93 -4.07
C GLY A 97 9.61 -14.97 -4.94
N ASP A 98 10.15 -15.48 -6.04
CA ASP A 98 10.86 -14.67 -7.03
C ASP A 98 9.88 -13.78 -7.82
N ASP A 99 8.67 -14.29 -8.08
CA ASP A 99 7.61 -13.64 -8.86
C ASP A 99 6.28 -13.49 -8.10
N PHE A 100 6.27 -13.79 -6.79
CA PHE A 100 5.09 -13.63 -5.95
C PHE A 100 5.41 -13.18 -4.52
N ILE A 101 4.41 -12.58 -3.87
CA ILE A 101 4.34 -12.40 -2.42
C ILE A 101 3.05 -13.05 -1.94
N ALA A 102 3.13 -13.91 -0.93
CA ALA A 102 1.96 -14.51 -0.30
C ALA A 102 1.85 -14.04 1.15
N CYS A 103 0.62 -13.72 1.57
CA CYS A 103 0.31 -13.35 2.94
C CYS A 103 -0.75 -14.31 3.50
N THR A 104 -0.42 -14.92 4.62
CA THR A 104 -1.30 -15.81 5.37
C THR A 104 -1.71 -15.14 6.67
N ARG A 105 -2.98 -15.31 7.04
CA ARG A 105 -3.53 -14.74 8.28
C ARG A 105 -2.69 -15.08 9.50
N GLY A 106 -2.52 -14.08 10.35
CA GLY A 106 -2.03 -14.22 11.71
C GLY A 106 -2.86 -13.39 12.68
N GLU A 107 -2.44 -13.32 13.93
CA GLU A 107 -3.03 -12.40 14.89
C GLU A 107 -2.36 -11.03 14.73
N LEU A 108 -3.10 -10.08 14.15
CA LEU A 108 -2.57 -8.74 13.92
C LEU A 108 -2.48 -7.97 15.25
N ASN A 109 -1.33 -7.37 15.50
CA ASN A 109 -1.00 -6.52 16.63
C ASN A 109 -0.61 -5.14 16.11
N ALA A 110 -0.91 -4.12 16.90
CA ALA A 110 -0.58 -2.77 16.58
C ALA A 110 0.93 -2.54 16.48
N ILE A 111 1.31 -1.62 15.60
CA ILE A 111 2.69 -1.22 15.36
C ILE A 111 2.84 0.29 15.53
N ASP A 112 4.06 0.73 15.80
CA ASP A 112 4.45 2.13 15.78
C ASP A 112 5.67 2.29 14.87
N MET A 113 5.46 2.81 13.67
CA MET A 113 6.47 2.74 12.60
C MET A 113 6.49 3.97 11.70
N ASP A 114 7.69 4.31 11.24
CA ASP A 114 7.91 5.24 10.13
C ASP A 114 7.45 4.60 8.81
N MET A 115 6.57 5.31 8.10
CA MET A 115 5.98 4.87 6.83
C MET A 115 6.41 5.73 5.62
N ASN A 116 7.39 6.61 5.78
CA ASN A 116 7.86 7.51 4.73
C ASN A 116 8.39 6.78 3.48
N HIS A 117 8.88 5.55 3.67
CA HIS A 117 9.44 4.73 2.61
C HIS A 117 8.39 3.98 1.78
N ILE A 118 7.16 3.87 2.27
CA ILE A 118 6.04 3.18 1.59
C ILE A 118 4.74 4.01 1.67
N PRO A 119 4.78 5.30 1.31
CA PRO A 119 3.72 6.23 1.66
C PRO A 119 2.37 5.84 1.07
N ASP A 120 2.35 5.23 -0.11
CA ASP A 120 1.14 4.85 -0.80
C ASP A 120 0.52 3.58 -0.19
N ALA A 121 1.31 2.52 0.00
CA ALA A 121 0.86 1.29 0.68
C ALA A 121 0.56 1.48 2.18
N ALA A 122 1.11 2.51 2.82
CA ALA A 122 0.85 2.79 4.24
C ALA A 122 -0.61 3.15 4.53
N MET A 123 -1.37 3.64 3.54
CA MET A 123 -2.82 3.87 3.70
C MET A 123 -3.56 2.57 4.00
N THR A 124 -3.10 1.47 3.39
CA THR A 124 -3.64 0.13 3.63
C THR A 124 -3.37 -0.36 5.05
N ILE A 125 -2.23 0.03 5.66
CA ILE A 125 -1.97 -0.28 7.07
C ILE A 125 -2.95 0.44 7.99
N ALA A 126 -3.32 1.68 7.68
CA ALA A 126 -4.27 2.43 8.50
C ALA A 126 -5.66 1.77 8.53
N THR A 127 -6.11 1.11 7.46
CA THR A 127 -7.35 0.31 7.49
C THR A 127 -7.12 -1.09 8.07
N ALA A 128 -5.96 -1.72 7.85
CA ALA A 128 -5.62 -2.99 8.52
C ALA A 128 -5.55 -2.86 10.05
N ALA A 129 -5.24 -1.66 10.57
CA ALA A 129 -5.27 -1.34 11.99
C ALA A 129 -6.65 -1.54 12.64
N LEU A 130 -7.74 -1.50 11.87
CA LEU A 130 -9.09 -1.81 12.34
C LEU A 130 -9.24 -3.26 12.83
N PHE A 131 -8.30 -4.13 12.44
CA PHE A 131 -8.30 -5.57 12.74
C PHE A 131 -7.14 -5.99 13.66
N ALA A 132 -6.35 -5.03 14.16
CA ALA A 132 -5.17 -5.30 14.97
C ALA A 132 -5.43 -5.05 16.47
N LYS A 133 -4.79 -5.80 17.37
CA LYS A 133 -4.87 -5.54 18.81
C LYS A 133 -4.01 -4.33 19.20
N GLY A 134 -4.64 -3.29 19.74
CA GLY A 134 -3.96 -2.07 20.24
C GLY A 134 -4.08 -0.87 19.31
N THR A 135 -3.25 0.16 19.56
CA THR A 135 -3.26 1.41 18.78
C THR A 135 -2.09 1.45 17.80
N THR A 136 -2.40 1.39 16.50
CA THR A 136 -1.39 1.51 15.44
C THR A 136 -1.04 2.97 15.20
N THR A 137 0.24 3.29 15.14
CA THR A 137 0.77 4.64 14.86
C THR A 137 1.63 4.63 13.61
N LEU A 138 1.26 5.44 12.62
CA LEU A 138 2.03 5.62 11.38
C LEU A 138 2.67 7.00 11.41
N ARG A 139 4.00 7.06 11.41
CA ARG A 139 4.79 8.30 11.53
C ARG A 139 5.44 8.72 10.22
N ASN A 140 5.89 9.98 10.18
CA ASN A 140 6.66 10.56 9.07
C ASN A 140 5.92 10.48 7.72
N ILE A 141 4.60 10.68 7.78
CA ILE A 141 3.69 10.63 6.63
C ILE A 141 3.17 12.03 6.24
N TYR A 142 3.88 13.10 6.57
CA TYR A 142 3.53 14.47 6.11
C TYR A 142 3.25 14.54 4.60
N ASN A 143 3.94 13.69 3.83
CA ASN A 143 3.74 13.59 2.39
C ASN A 143 2.28 13.29 1.98
N TRP A 144 1.44 12.72 2.85
CA TRP A 144 0.00 12.48 2.62
C TRP A 144 -0.80 13.76 2.47
N ARG A 145 -0.38 14.85 3.12
CA ARG A 145 -1.07 16.15 3.08
C ARG A 145 -0.91 16.89 1.75
N VAL A 146 0.12 16.54 0.98
CA VAL A 146 0.51 17.24 -0.26
C VAL A 146 0.21 16.42 -1.52
N LYS A 147 -0.70 15.44 -1.44
CA LYS A 147 -1.13 14.58 -2.55
C LYS A 147 -2.33 15.18 -3.28
N GLU A 148 -3.00 14.37 -4.11
CA GLU A 148 -4.21 14.76 -4.84
C GLU A 148 -5.33 15.29 -3.93
N THR A 149 -5.34 14.85 -2.67
CA THR A 149 -6.12 15.37 -1.56
C THR A 149 -5.26 15.31 -0.29
N ASP A 150 -5.69 15.94 0.81
CA ASP A 150 -5.08 15.66 2.11
C ASP A 150 -5.52 14.25 2.56
N ARG A 151 -4.69 13.26 2.22
CA ARG A 151 -4.96 11.84 2.53
C ARG A 151 -4.97 11.58 4.03
N LEU A 152 -4.23 12.36 4.82
CA LEU A 152 -4.19 12.18 6.27
C LEU A 152 -5.54 12.58 6.88
N PHE A 153 -6.03 13.76 6.50
CA PHE A 153 -7.37 14.21 6.86
C PHE A 153 -8.47 13.27 6.35
N ALA A 154 -8.39 12.85 5.08
CA ALA A 154 -9.37 11.95 4.47
C ALA A 154 -9.42 10.59 5.18
N MET A 155 -8.27 9.94 5.39
CA MET A 155 -8.19 8.68 6.13
C MET A 155 -8.75 8.83 7.55
N ALA A 156 -8.36 9.89 8.27
CA ALA A 156 -8.84 10.11 9.62
C ALA A 156 -10.35 10.34 9.69
N THR A 157 -10.91 11.08 8.72
CA THR A 157 -12.35 11.33 8.61
C THR A 157 -13.12 10.02 8.39
N GLU A 158 -12.69 9.22 7.43
CA GLU A 158 -13.40 8.00 7.04
C GLU A 158 -13.21 6.86 8.06
N LEU A 159 -12.05 6.76 8.72
CA LEU A 159 -11.82 5.80 9.81
C LEU A 159 -12.71 6.10 11.03
N ARG A 160 -12.96 7.36 11.35
CA ARG A 160 -13.89 7.74 12.44
C ARG A 160 -15.33 7.31 12.14
N LYS A 161 -15.76 7.34 10.88
CA LYS A 161 -17.12 6.91 10.50
C LYS A 161 -17.37 5.43 10.78
N VAL A 162 -16.36 4.57 10.57
CA VAL A 162 -16.45 3.14 10.92
C VAL A 162 -16.27 2.87 12.42
N GLY A 163 -16.14 3.92 13.24
CA GLY A 163 -16.13 3.86 14.70
C GLY A 163 -14.74 3.84 15.35
N ALA A 164 -13.66 3.93 14.58
CA ALA A 164 -12.32 3.97 15.16
C ALA A 164 -12.05 5.27 15.92
N GLU A 165 -11.30 5.16 17.02
CA GLU A 165 -10.68 6.32 17.65
C GLU A 165 -9.45 6.70 16.83
N VAL A 166 -9.42 7.95 16.36
CA VAL A 166 -8.35 8.43 15.47
C VAL A 166 -7.79 9.75 15.97
N GLU A 167 -6.49 9.74 16.26
CA GLU A 167 -5.67 10.94 16.47
C GLU A 167 -4.90 11.24 15.18
N GLU A 168 -5.06 12.45 14.67
CA GLU A 168 -4.31 12.96 13.52
C GLU A 168 -3.40 14.09 14.02
N GLY A 169 -2.11 13.97 13.74
CA GLY A 169 -1.12 15.02 13.98
C GLY A 169 -0.57 15.59 12.69
N GLU A 170 0.48 16.42 12.77
CA GLU A 170 1.07 17.07 11.59
C GLU A 170 1.55 16.06 10.53
N ASP A 171 2.25 15.01 10.96
CA ASP A 171 2.88 14.02 10.09
C ASP A 171 2.64 12.57 10.55
N TYR A 172 1.59 12.34 11.35
CA TYR A 172 1.23 11.02 11.85
C TYR A 172 -0.27 10.81 11.96
N ILE A 173 -0.67 9.54 11.97
CA ILE A 173 -2.02 9.10 12.33
C ILE A 173 -1.94 7.94 13.32
N ARG A 174 -2.78 7.97 14.36
CA ARG A 174 -2.96 6.88 15.32
C ARG A 174 -4.37 6.34 15.22
N VAL A 175 -4.50 5.03 15.09
CA VAL A 175 -5.77 4.34 14.88
C VAL A 175 -5.93 3.27 15.95
N THR A 176 -6.96 3.41 16.78
CA THR A 176 -7.39 2.38 17.73
C THR A 176 -8.71 1.80 17.23
N PRO A 177 -8.81 0.47 16.99
CA PRO A 177 -10.04 -0.14 16.54
C PRO A 177 -11.12 -0.07 17.63
N PRO A 178 -12.40 0.07 17.25
CA PRO A 178 -13.50 -0.09 18.20
C PRO A 178 -13.74 -1.57 18.52
N ALA A 179 -14.57 -1.84 19.52
CA ALA A 179 -15.03 -3.19 19.82
C ALA A 179 -15.86 -3.80 18.68
N SER A 180 -16.57 -2.96 17.91
CA SER A 180 -17.33 -3.33 16.71
C SER A 180 -17.27 -2.18 15.71
N LEU A 181 -17.14 -2.49 14.42
CA LEU A 181 -17.21 -1.49 13.38
C LEU A 181 -18.66 -1.04 13.15
N ASN A 182 -18.81 0.20 12.68
CA ASN A 182 -20.08 0.78 12.25
C ASN A 182 -20.19 0.72 10.73
N PHE A 183 -21.41 0.51 10.23
CA PHE A 183 -21.70 0.76 8.83
C PHE A 183 -21.39 2.23 8.50
N ALA A 184 -20.73 2.45 7.37
CA ALA A 184 -20.38 3.79 6.90
C ALA A 184 -20.45 3.90 5.39
N GLU A 185 -20.83 5.10 4.93
CA GLU A 185 -20.65 5.55 3.57
C GLU A 185 -19.32 6.32 3.46
N ILE A 186 -18.42 5.78 2.63
CA ILE A 186 -17.04 6.22 2.53
C ILE A 186 -16.86 7.17 1.37
N GLY A 187 -16.41 8.39 1.69
CA GLY A 187 -15.96 9.36 0.71
C GLY A 187 -14.59 8.95 0.14
N THR A 188 -14.42 9.01 -1.18
CA THR A 188 -13.18 8.60 -1.85
C THR A 188 -12.28 9.76 -2.26
N TYR A 189 -12.79 10.99 -2.24
CA TYR A 189 -12.00 12.21 -2.51
C TYR A 189 -11.28 12.22 -3.87
N ASN A 190 -11.88 11.57 -4.89
CA ASN A 190 -11.24 11.30 -6.20
C ASN A 190 -9.91 10.53 -6.10
N ASP A 191 -9.69 9.83 -4.99
CA ASP A 191 -8.50 9.03 -4.73
C ASP A 191 -8.85 7.54 -4.72
N HIS A 192 -8.41 6.85 -5.77
CA HIS A 192 -8.46 5.40 -5.90
C HIS A 192 -8.00 4.64 -4.65
N ARG A 193 -6.98 5.15 -3.93
CA ARG A 193 -6.45 4.49 -2.74
C ARG A 193 -7.45 4.51 -1.58
N MET A 194 -8.24 5.56 -1.43
CA MET A 194 -9.31 5.62 -0.43
C MET A 194 -10.34 4.50 -0.68
N ALA A 195 -10.80 4.35 -1.92
CA ALA A 195 -11.75 3.30 -2.29
C ALA A 195 -11.19 1.90 -1.99
N MET A 196 -9.95 1.63 -2.38
CA MET A 196 -9.32 0.32 -2.18
C MET A 196 -9.03 0.02 -0.71
N CYS A 197 -8.53 1.00 0.07
CA CYS A 197 -8.26 0.83 1.49
C CYS A 197 -9.52 0.49 2.29
N PHE A 198 -10.62 1.20 2.04
CA PHE A 198 -11.87 1.02 2.78
C PHE A 198 -12.70 -0.17 2.33
N SER A 199 -12.42 -0.75 1.16
CA SER A 199 -13.02 -2.03 0.78
C SER A 199 -12.71 -3.14 1.80
N LEU A 200 -11.56 -3.06 2.48
CA LEU A 200 -11.12 -4.01 3.49
C LEU A 200 -12.02 -4.01 4.74
N VAL A 201 -12.83 -2.97 4.96
CA VAL A 201 -13.82 -2.94 6.05
C VAL A 201 -14.84 -4.08 5.88
N ALA A 202 -15.17 -4.45 4.64
CA ALA A 202 -16.08 -5.56 4.34
C ALA A 202 -15.54 -6.94 4.78
N LEU A 203 -14.26 -7.02 5.17
CA LEU A 203 -13.68 -8.22 5.78
C LEU A 203 -14.09 -8.38 7.26
N SER A 204 -14.70 -7.38 7.87
CA SER A 204 -15.35 -7.54 9.18
C SER A 204 -16.71 -8.25 9.04
N ASP A 205 -17.55 -8.17 10.06
CA ASP A 205 -18.96 -8.59 10.00
C ASP A 205 -19.88 -7.39 9.69
N THR A 206 -19.30 -6.25 9.31
CA THR A 206 -19.97 -4.99 9.03
C THR A 206 -19.82 -4.61 7.55
N PRO A 207 -20.91 -4.33 6.83
CA PRO A 207 -20.83 -3.86 5.46
C PRO A 207 -20.30 -2.41 5.39
N VAL A 208 -19.80 -2.02 4.22
CA VAL A 208 -19.34 -0.66 3.92
C VAL A 208 -19.83 -0.26 2.53
N THR A 209 -20.17 1.02 2.37
CA THR A 209 -20.53 1.59 1.07
C THR A 209 -19.40 2.50 0.60
N ILE A 210 -18.84 2.24 -0.58
CA ILE A 210 -17.88 3.15 -1.23
C ILE A 210 -18.65 4.06 -2.17
N LEU A 211 -18.62 5.38 -1.94
CA LEU A 211 -19.51 6.33 -2.63
C LEU A 211 -19.14 6.57 -4.11
N ASP A 212 -17.86 6.58 -4.44
CA ASP A 212 -17.39 6.67 -5.84
C ASP A 212 -16.36 5.58 -6.13
N PRO A 213 -16.79 4.34 -6.40
CA PRO A 213 -15.89 3.23 -6.67
C PRO A 213 -15.18 3.37 -8.03
N LYS A 214 -15.69 4.20 -8.95
CA LYS A 214 -15.10 4.35 -10.29
C LYS A 214 -13.73 5.04 -10.27
N CYS A 215 -13.40 5.75 -9.19
CA CYS A 215 -12.07 6.34 -9.04
C CYS A 215 -10.93 5.31 -9.10
N THR A 216 -11.19 4.02 -8.84
CA THR A 216 -10.18 2.95 -8.97
C THR A 216 -9.67 2.78 -10.39
N ALA A 217 -10.44 3.17 -11.41
CA ALA A 217 -10.03 3.08 -12.82
C ALA A 217 -8.77 3.89 -13.16
N LYS A 218 -8.32 4.78 -12.27
CA LYS A 218 -7.04 5.47 -12.37
C LYS A 218 -5.85 4.50 -12.45
N THR A 219 -5.87 3.42 -11.67
CA THR A 219 -4.74 2.46 -11.60
C THR A 219 -5.17 1.01 -11.66
N PHE A 220 -6.40 0.69 -11.28
CA PHE A 220 -6.90 -0.68 -11.14
C PHE A 220 -8.39 -0.77 -11.54
N PRO A 221 -8.71 -0.71 -12.85
CA PRO A 221 -10.09 -0.69 -13.35
C PRO A 221 -10.96 -1.85 -12.89
N ASP A 222 -10.38 -3.04 -12.74
CA ASP A 222 -11.05 -4.29 -12.34
C ASP A 222 -10.84 -4.62 -10.86
N TYR A 223 -10.43 -3.66 -10.02
CA TYR A 223 -10.12 -3.88 -8.60
C TYR A 223 -11.21 -4.66 -7.84
N PHE A 224 -12.46 -4.18 -7.89
CA PHE A 224 -13.55 -4.82 -7.16
C PHE A 224 -13.89 -6.21 -7.71
N GLU A 225 -13.66 -6.45 -9.01
CA GLU A 225 -13.80 -7.79 -9.59
C GLU A 225 -12.71 -8.73 -9.05
N GLN A 226 -11.46 -8.28 -8.96
CA GLN A 226 -10.36 -9.06 -8.40
C GLN A 226 -10.57 -9.34 -6.90
N LEU A 227 -11.03 -8.35 -6.14
CA LEU A 227 -11.37 -8.53 -4.73
C LEU A 227 -12.51 -9.56 -4.56
N ALA A 228 -13.54 -9.49 -5.40
CA ALA A 228 -14.64 -10.45 -5.40
C ALA A 228 -14.17 -11.87 -5.74
N ARG A 229 -13.22 -12.04 -6.67
CA ARG A 229 -12.66 -13.36 -7.06
C ARG A 229 -11.96 -14.09 -5.92
N ILE A 230 -11.38 -13.36 -4.97
CA ILE A 230 -10.72 -13.95 -3.79
C ILE A 230 -11.63 -14.00 -2.56
N SER A 231 -12.90 -13.60 -2.71
CA SER A 231 -13.88 -13.53 -1.62
C SER A 231 -14.90 -14.66 -1.73
N THR A 232 -15.27 -15.21 -0.59
CA THR A 232 -16.45 -16.10 -0.46
C THR A 232 -17.52 -15.36 0.34
N LEU A 233 -18.76 -15.36 -0.15
CA LEU A 233 -19.89 -14.86 0.63
C LEU A 233 -20.02 -15.70 1.91
N ALA A 234 -20.18 -15.00 3.04
CA ALA A 234 -20.43 -15.62 4.34
C ALA A 234 -21.83 -16.24 4.41
#